data_AF-A0A7S0LDG5-F1
#
_entry.id   AF-A0A7S0LDG5-F1
#
_cell.length_a   1.000
_cell.length_b   1.000
_cell.length_c   1.000
_cell.angle_alpha   90.00
_cell.angle_beta   90.00
_cell.angle_gamma   90.00
#
_symmetry.space_group_name_H-M   'P 1'
#
loop_
_entity.id
_entity.type
_entity.pdbx_description
1 polymer ?
#
loop_
_entity_poly.entity_id
_entity_poly.type
_entity_poly.pdbx_seq_one_letter_code
_entity_poly.pdbx_strand_id
1 'polypeptide(L)'
;PLPPPPPRRFPDATFWTTDGQYSFPLNLPPSWLGLPGGRINVLGKSSREGGSPFGDEFEHELLTAKASANSLYQDVAVFHRPSGTLMVVDAVQSISAEPPQILLSEPSYRRALLYHARDDPLEVVGDTPEVWRKGWQRIALFANFFMPGTLVMLDSSKYVPEALRSPMPELGWAGVLPFTWNKDTPDAFEALSRSGAPAVAPIIQIILSRSPEASTRWVSTVCSWPFTTVVPCHFDAPLKLSPAQLRSAYAFLETGSNEVRYCDADVAWIRDSLAGLPADLALFPTTFGPLRGALCPPL
;
A
#
# COMPACT_ATOMS: atom_id res chain seq x y z
N PRO A 1 -6.50 22.83 0.99
CA PRO A 1 -5.87 22.81 -0.35
C PRO A 1 -4.87 21.66 -0.42
N LEU A 2 -4.80 20.88 -1.51
CA LEU A 2 -3.79 19.80 -1.58
C LEU A 2 -2.38 20.38 -1.35
N PRO A 3 -1.53 19.71 -0.55
CA PRO A 3 -0.15 20.16 -0.38
C PRO A 3 0.50 20.26 -1.76
N PRO A 4 1.29 21.31 -2.03
CA PRO A 4 1.99 21.42 -3.29
C PRO A 4 2.93 20.21 -3.46
N PRO A 5 3.12 19.71 -4.69
CA PRO A 5 4.02 18.58 -4.93
C PRO A 5 5.41 18.90 -4.32
N PRO A 6 6.14 17.89 -3.80
CA PRO A 6 7.38 18.11 -3.05
C PRO A 6 8.37 19.09 -3.70
N PRO A 7 8.58 19.10 -5.04
CA PRO A 7 9.49 20.05 -5.69
C PRO A 7 9.09 21.52 -5.56
N ARG A 8 7.80 21.82 -5.41
CA ARG A 8 7.32 23.18 -5.16
C ARG A 8 7.46 23.59 -3.69
N ARG A 9 7.37 22.62 -2.77
CA ARG A 9 7.51 22.87 -1.33
C ARG A 9 8.97 23.02 -0.92
N PHE A 10 9.86 22.26 -1.57
CA PHE A 10 11.29 22.16 -1.28
C PHE A 10 12.10 22.45 -2.55
N PRO A 11 12.19 23.72 -2.99
CA PRO A 11 12.84 24.08 -4.25
C PRO A 11 14.35 23.77 -4.26
N ASP A 12 14.98 23.76 -3.08
CA ASP A 12 16.42 23.50 -2.92
C ASP A 12 16.74 22.03 -2.63
N ALA A 13 15.73 21.15 -2.61
CA ALA A 13 15.94 19.72 -2.35
C ALA A 13 16.66 19.05 -3.53
N THR A 14 17.57 18.12 -3.20
CA THR A 14 18.17 17.22 -4.18
C THR A 14 17.30 15.97 -4.31
N PHE A 15 16.92 15.62 -5.55
CA PHE A 15 16.04 14.50 -5.82
C PHE A 15 16.84 13.28 -6.26
N TRP A 16 16.47 12.13 -5.70
CA TRP A 16 17.04 10.82 -6.00
C TRP A 16 15.92 9.85 -6.38
N THR A 17 16.17 9.01 -7.38
CA THR A 17 15.29 7.90 -7.76
C THR A 17 16.11 6.63 -7.90
N THR A 18 15.43 5.48 -7.93
CA THR A 18 16.06 4.22 -8.33
C THR A 18 16.40 4.26 -9.84
N ASP A 19 17.18 3.28 -10.30
CA ASP A 19 17.58 3.14 -11.71
C ASP A 19 16.49 2.52 -12.60
N GLY A 20 15.42 1.99 -12.02
CA GLY A 20 14.27 1.38 -12.69
C GLY A 20 12.96 2.14 -12.51
N GLN A 21 12.99 3.45 -12.19
CA GLN A 21 11.78 4.27 -12.12
C GLN A 21 11.02 4.24 -13.45
N TYR A 22 9.73 3.92 -13.39
CA TYR A 22 8.83 3.96 -14.54
C TYR A 22 7.44 4.47 -14.16
N SER A 23 6.58 4.69 -15.15
CA SER A 23 5.14 4.89 -14.96
C SER A 23 4.33 3.98 -15.87
N PHE A 24 3.08 3.72 -15.47
CA PHE A 24 2.14 2.83 -16.15
C PHE A 24 0.82 3.58 -16.42
N PRO A 25 0.09 3.33 -17.53
CA PRO A 25 0.38 2.36 -18.60
C PRO A 25 1.46 2.80 -19.59
N LEU A 26 1.83 4.08 -19.57
CA LEU A 26 2.85 4.65 -20.42
C LEU A 26 4.00 5.12 -19.55
N ASN A 27 5.24 4.83 -19.98
CA ASN A 27 6.42 5.30 -19.27
C ASN A 27 6.68 6.79 -19.60
N LEU A 28 5.96 7.67 -18.91
CA LEU A 28 6.01 9.11 -19.09
C LEU A 28 7.29 9.73 -18.47
N PRO A 29 7.77 10.85 -19.01
CA PRO A 29 8.90 11.59 -18.44
C PRO A 29 8.64 12.01 -16.98
N PRO A 30 9.65 11.98 -16.09
CA PRO A 30 9.53 12.40 -14.69
C PRO A 30 8.85 13.76 -14.46
N SER A 31 9.14 14.76 -15.32
CA SER A 31 8.56 16.10 -15.22
C SER A 31 7.05 16.13 -15.40
N TRP A 32 6.48 15.13 -16.07
CA TRP A 32 5.02 14.98 -16.24
C TRP A 32 4.39 14.28 -15.04
N LEU A 33 5.18 13.55 -14.26
CA LEU A 33 4.78 12.86 -13.04
C LEU A 33 4.91 13.75 -11.79
N GLY A 34 5.18 15.05 -11.97
CA GLY A 34 5.34 16.01 -10.87
C GLY A 34 6.70 15.96 -10.18
N LEU A 35 7.67 15.21 -10.73
CA LEU A 35 9.08 15.30 -10.33
C LEU A 35 9.70 16.59 -10.92
N PRO A 36 10.78 17.13 -10.31
CA PRO A 36 11.36 18.37 -10.81
C PRO A 36 11.87 18.18 -12.24
N GLY A 37 11.71 19.21 -13.08
CA GLY A 37 12.28 19.22 -14.44
C GLY A 37 13.80 19.35 -14.48
N GLY A 38 14.45 19.54 -13.32
CA GLY A 38 15.90 19.59 -13.16
C GLY A 38 16.54 18.21 -13.07
N ARG A 39 17.82 18.16 -12.66
CA ARG A 39 18.58 16.91 -12.54
C ARG A 39 18.04 16.05 -11.39
N ILE A 40 17.52 14.87 -11.74
CA ILE A 40 17.22 13.78 -10.81
C ILE A 40 18.44 12.86 -10.78
N ASN A 41 18.93 12.54 -9.59
CA ASN A 41 20.07 11.64 -9.43
C ASN A 41 19.60 10.19 -9.31
N VAL A 42 20.41 9.26 -9.80
CA VAL A 42 20.14 7.83 -9.67
C VAL A 42 20.85 7.32 -8.42
N LEU A 43 20.10 6.73 -7.50
CA LEU A 43 20.62 6.15 -6.27
C LEU A 43 21.36 4.84 -6.58
N GLY A 44 22.58 4.70 -6.07
CA GLY A 44 23.34 3.45 -6.15
C GLY A 44 22.65 2.31 -5.38
N LYS A 45 22.98 1.05 -5.70
CA LYS A 45 22.27 -0.12 -5.14
C LYS A 45 22.44 -0.27 -3.63
N SER A 46 23.61 0.07 -3.10
CA SER A 46 23.90 -0.04 -1.67
C SER A 46 24.88 1.04 -1.25
N SER A 47 24.72 1.56 -0.03
CA SER A 47 25.74 2.44 0.56
C SER A 47 27.08 1.73 0.78
N ARG A 48 27.12 0.39 0.74
CA ARG A 48 28.35 -0.40 0.84
C ARG A 48 29.22 -0.37 -0.42
N GLU A 49 28.63 -0.09 -1.58
CA GLU A 49 29.31 -0.11 -2.89
C GLU A 49 29.87 1.25 -3.31
N GLY A 50 29.44 2.34 -2.66
CA GLY A 50 29.86 3.70 -3.04
C GLY A 50 29.57 4.80 -2.02
N GLY A 51 29.28 4.45 -0.77
CA GLY A 51 28.82 5.38 0.26
C GLY A 51 27.34 5.76 0.11
N SER A 52 26.80 6.42 1.13
CA SER A 52 25.45 7.00 1.05
C SER A 52 25.53 8.43 0.52
N PRO A 53 24.72 8.82 -0.49
CA PRO A 53 24.68 10.21 -0.94
C PRO A 53 24.04 11.17 0.08
N PHE A 54 23.45 10.63 1.15
CA PHE A 54 22.83 11.39 2.22
C PHE A 54 23.81 11.71 3.36
N GLY A 55 25.07 11.23 3.27
CA GLY A 55 26.12 11.43 4.26
C GLY A 55 26.46 10.17 5.06
N ASP A 56 27.56 10.23 5.82
CA ASP A 56 28.13 9.10 6.56
C ASP A 56 27.31 8.64 7.77
N GLU A 57 26.16 9.24 8.03
CA GLU A 57 25.19 8.82 9.05
C GLU A 57 24.09 7.90 8.49
N PHE A 58 23.99 7.81 7.16
CA PHE A 58 23.01 7.00 6.46
C PHE A 58 23.60 5.71 5.90
N GLU A 59 22.77 4.67 5.91
CA GLU A 59 22.92 3.45 5.15
C GLU A 59 21.72 3.31 4.20
N HIS A 60 21.91 2.70 3.04
CA HIS A 60 20.79 2.39 2.16
C HIS A 60 20.99 1.07 1.42
N GLU A 61 19.88 0.43 1.09
CA GLU A 61 19.84 -0.82 0.34
C GLU A 61 18.63 -0.84 -0.61
N LEU A 62 18.90 -1.02 -1.90
CA LEU A 62 17.90 -1.12 -2.96
C LEU A 62 17.44 -2.58 -3.11
N LEU A 63 16.13 -2.80 -2.98
CA LEU A 63 15.47 -4.01 -3.44
C LEU A 63 15.22 -3.88 -4.93
N THR A 64 15.54 -4.92 -5.70
CA THR A 64 15.10 -5.05 -7.09
C THR A 64 14.52 -6.45 -7.29
N ALA A 65 13.21 -6.51 -7.50
CA ALA A 65 12.48 -7.74 -7.79
C ALA A 65 11.98 -7.70 -9.24
N LYS A 66 12.44 -8.66 -10.04
CA LYS A 66 11.99 -8.82 -11.42
C LYS A 66 10.85 -9.82 -11.47
N ALA A 67 9.63 -9.31 -11.32
CA ALA A 67 8.43 -10.13 -11.30
C ALA A 67 7.78 -10.33 -12.68
N SER A 68 8.12 -9.54 -13.69
CA SER A 68 7.64 -9.69 -15.07
C SER A 68 8.74 -9.46 -16.10
N ALA A 69 8.41 -9.69 -17.37
CA ALA A 69 9.35 -9.47 -18.48
C ALA A 69 9.70 -7.98 -18.66
N ASN A 70 8.71 -7.10 -18.51
CA ASN A 70 8.79 -5.69 -18.90
C ASN A 70 8.66 -4.71 -17.72
N SER A 71 8.54 -5.19 -16.48
CA SER A 71 8.50 -4.36 -15.28
C SER A 71 9.44 -4.89 -14.19
N LEU A 72 10.02 -3.94 -13.45
CA LEU A 72 10.82 -4.16 -12.26
C LEU A 72 10.11 -3.48 -11.09
N TYR A 73 9.98 -4.20 -9.99
CA TYR A 73 9.66 -3.56 -8.73
C TYR A 73 10.96 -3.20 -8.02
N GLN A 74 11.02 -1.97 -7.50
CA GLN A 74 12.13 -1.50 -6.70
C GLN A 74 11.64 -0.76 -5.47
N ASP A 75 12.37 -0.94 -4.38
CA ASP A 75 12.17 -0.23 -3.12
C ASP A 75 13.53 0.12 -2.52
N VAL A 76 13.60 1.17 -1.72
CA VAL A 76 14.83 1.60 -1.05
C VAL A 76 14.57 1.65 0.44
N ALA A 77 15.39 0.91 1.18
CA ALA A 77 15.53 1.08 2.61
C ALA A 77 16.61 2.13 2.89
N VAL A 78 16.33 3.14 3.70
CA VAL A 78 17.31 4.13 4.16
C VAL A 78 17.33 4.14 5.69
N PHE A 79 18.48 3.81 6.27
CA PHE A 79 18.68 3.77 7.72
C PHE A 79 19.50 4.96 8.20
N HIS A 80 18.91 5.78 9.06
CA HIS A 80 19.58 6.86 9.75
C HIS A 80 20.13 6.36 11.10
N ARG A 81 21.45 6.17 11.19
CA ARG A 81 22.12 5.60 12.38
C ARG A 81 21.84 6.38 13.68
N PRO A 82 22.00 7.71 13.73
CA PRO A 82 21.88 8.46 14.98
C PRO A 82 20.50 8.38 15.63
N SER A 83 19.42 8.41 14.83
CA SER A 83 18.05 8.31 15.38
C SER A 83 17.53 6.88 15.51
N GLY A 84 18.25 5.90 14.96
CA GLY A 84 17.78 4.51 14.89
C GLY A 84 16.52 4.35 14.02
N THR A 85 16.38 5.17 12.97
CA THR A 85 15.18 5.21 12.12
C THR A 85 15.45 4.58 10.76
N LEU A 86 14.66 3.57 10.43
CA LEU A 86 14.58 3.00 9.10
C LEU A 86 13.43 3.66 8.32
N MET A 87 13.69 4.14 7.12
CA MET A 87 12.69 4.61 6.17
C MET A 87 12.59 3.61 5.01
N VAL A 88 11.38 3.30 4.58
CA VAL A 88 11.07 2.32 3.52
C VAL A 88 9.84 2.79 2.77
N VAL A 89 9.71 2.42 1.49
CA VAL A 89 8.62 2.93 0.64
C VAL A 89 7.40 2.02 0.72
N ASP A 90 7.32 1.00 -0.15
CA ASP A 90 6.21 0.08 -0.38
C ASP A 90 6.39 -1.27 0.36
N ALA A 91 7.61 -1.56 0.79
CA ALA A 91 8.02 -2.88 1.25
C ALA A 91 7.38 -3.28 2.59
N VAL A 92 6.86 -2.33 3.37
CA VAL A 92 6.11 -2.60 4.60
C VAL A 92 5.03 -1.55 4.80
N GLN A 93 3.95 -1.96 5.43
CA GLN A 93 2.88 -1.10 5.89
C GLN A 93 2.41 -1.52 7.29
N SER A 94 1.73 -0.60 7.97
CA SER A 94 0.98 -0.85 9.20
C SER A 94 -0.28 0.00 9.19
N ILE A 95 -1.41 -0.55 9.61
CA ILE A 95 -2.72 0.08 9.47
C ILE A 95 -3.37 0.17 10.85
N SER A 96 -3.65 1.38 11.29
CA SER A 96 -4.28 1.70 12.57
C SER A 96 -5.78 1.54 12.46
N ALA A 97 -6.44 1.26 13.59
CA ALA A 97 -7.89 1.32 13.70
C ALA A 97 -8.46 2.72 13.42
N GLU A 98 -7.66 3.76 13.61
CA GLU A 98 -8.05 5.15 13.40
C GLU A 98 -7.64 5.64 12.01
N PRO A 99 -8.50 6.44 11.33
CA PRO A 99 -8.11 7.09 10.08
C PRO A 99 -6.90 8.01 10.28
N PRO A 100 -6.02 8.14 9.27
CA PRO A 100 -4.92 9.09 9.29
C PRO A 100 -5.41 10.52 9.55
N GLN A 101 -4.66 11.28 10.35
CA GLN A 101 -5.03 12.65 10.75
C GLN A 101 -5.27 13.59 9.57
N ILE A 102 -4.58 13.37 8.43
CA ILE A 102 -4.83 14.14 7.21
C ILE A 102 -6.26 14.00 6.71
N LEU A 103 -6.87 12.82 6.81
CA LEU A 103 -8.26 12.61 6.42
C LEU A 103 -9.24 13.32 7.36
N LEU A 104 -8.82 13.62 8.60
CA LEU A 104 -9.62 14.32 9.60
C LEU A 104 -9.43 15.85 9.57
N SER A 105 -8.36 16.33 8.92
CA SER A 105 -7.89 17.71 9.03
C SER A 105 -8.79 18.76 8.38
N GLU A 106 -9.51 18.40 7.31
CA GLU A 106 -10.44 19.29 6.60
C GLU A 106 -11.75 18.54 6.28
N PRO A 107 -12.92 19.21 6.28
CA PRO A 107 -14.17 18.60 5.82
C PRO A 107 -14.05 18.01 4.41
N SER A 108 -13.28 18.65 3.54
CA SER A 108 -13.08 18.24 2.14
C SER A 108 -12.45 16.84 2.02
N TYR A 109 -11.55 16.47 2.94
CA TYR A 109 -10.90 15.16 3.02
C TYR A 109 -11.76 14.13 3.75
N ARG A 110 -12.48 14.55 4.80
CA ARG A 110 -13.42 13.67 5.52
C ARG A 110 -14.53 13.12 4.63
N ARG A 111 -14.88 13.80 3.54
CA ARG A 111 -15.85 13.30 2.56
C ARG A 111 -15.56 11.89 2.05
N ALA A 112 -14.29 11.51 1.89
CA ALA A 112 -13.94 10.15 1.49
C ALA A 112 -14.38 9.13 2.55
N LEU A 113 -14.11 9.41 3.84
CA LEU A 113 -14.54 8.56 4.95
C LEU A 113 -16.06 8.44 4.99
N LEU A 114 -16.77 9.55 4.88
CA LEU A 114 -18.24 9.57 4.88
C LEU A 114 -18.82 8.83 3.66
N TYR A 115 -18.23 9.01 2.47
CA TYR A 115 -18.64 8.32 1.25
C TYR A 115 -18.55 6.79 1.42
N HIS A 116 -17.41 6.30 1.92
CA HIS A 116 -17.17 4.86 2.10
C HIS A 116 -17.94 4.28 3.29
N ALA A 117 -18.35 5.07 4.28
CA ALA A 117 -19.12 4.60 5.43
C ALA A 117 -20.59 4.26 5.10
N ARG A 118 -21.10 4.67 3.94
CA ARG A 118 -22.47 4.37 3.50
C ARG A 118 -22.64 2.90 3.10
N ASP A 119 -23.78 2.33 3.48
CA ASP A 119 -24.27 1.01 3.10
C ASP A 119 -25.25 1.07 1.93
N ASP A 120 -25.87 2.24 1.71
CA ASP A 120 -26.85 2.46 0.65
C ASP A 120 -26.68 3.83 -0.04
N PRO A 121 -26.91 3.96 -1.36
CA PRO A 121 -26.79 5.23 -2.07
C PRO A 121 -27.70 6.35 -1.53
N LEU A 122 -28.84 5.99 -0.92
CA LEU A 122 -29.79 6.93 -0.32
C LEU A 122 -29.56 7.18 1.18
N GLU A 123 -28.53 6.57 1.77
CA GLU A 123 -28.22 6.75 3.18
C GLU A 123 -27.64 8.14 3.48
N VAL A 124 -28.14 8.74 4.56
CA VAL A 124 -27.58 9.94 5.20
C VAL A 124 -26.71 9.48 6.37
N VAL A 125 -25.40 9.74 6.30
CA VAL A 125 -24.46 9.44 7.38
C VAL A 125 -24.09 10.67 8.20
N GLY A 126 -23.92 10.50 9.50
CA GLY A 126 -23.44 11.55 10.40
C GLY A 126 -21.93 11.78 10.27
N ASP A 127 -21.49 12.99 10.56
CA ASP A 127 -20.07 13.35 10.60
C ASP A 127 -19.48 13.08 12.00
N THR A 128 -19.32 11.80 12.37
CA THR A 128 -18.87 11.37 13.70
C THR A 128 -17.65 10.44 13.64
N PRO A 129 -16.85 10.33 14.72
CA PRO A 129 -15.70 9.42 14.78
C PRO A 129 -16.03 7.96 14.44
N GLU A 130 -17.21 7.47 14.82
CA GLU A 130 -17.66 6.11 14.53
C GLU A 130 -17.86 5.89 13.03
N VAL A 131 -18.48 6.85 12.34
CA VAL A 131 -18.66 6.82 10.88
C VAL A 131 -17.32 6.95 10.16
N TRP A 132 -16.41 7.79 10.68
CA TRP A 132 -15.06 7.92 10.12
C TRP A 132 -14.28 6.61 10.17
N ARG A 133 -14.31 5.91 11.31
CA ARG A 133 -13.70 4.59 11.45
C ARG A 133 -14.33 3.58 10.49
N LYS A 134 -15.67 3.55 10.39
CA LYS A 134 -16.37 2.67 9.43
C LYS A 134 -15.90 2.91 8.00
N GLY A 135 -15.81 4.17 7.57
CA GLY A 135 -15.29 4.54 6.25
C GLY A 135 -13.82 4.18 6.06
N TRP A 136 -13.00 4.37 7.10
CA TRP A 136 -11.57 4.04 7.09
C TRP A 136 -11.32 2.55 6.87
N GLN A 137 -12.03 1.68 7.60
CA GLN A 137 -11.89 0.23 7.47
C GLN A 137 -12.07 -0.20 6.01
N ARG A 138 -13.09 0.35 5.37
CA ARG A 138 -13.45 0.06 3.97
C ARG A 138 -12.44 0.60 2.98
N ILE A 139 -11.92 1.81 3.19
CA ILE A 139 -10.83 2.38 2.37
C ILE A 139 -9.58 1.51 2.48
N ALA A 140 -9.19 1.11 3.69
CA ALA A 140 -8.00 0.31 3.93
C ALA A 140 -8.10 -1.07 3.28
N LEU A 141 -9.26 -1.74 3.41
CA LEU A 141 -9.54 -3.02 2.73
C LEU A 141 -9.50 -2.85 1.21
N PHE A 142 -10.22 -1.87 0.65
CA PHE A 142 -10.24 -1.60 -0.78
C PHE A 142 -8.84 -1.31 -1.34
N ALA A 143 -8.06 -0.48 -0.66
CA ALA A 143 -6.70 -0.13 -1.09
C ALA A 143 -5.74 -1.33 -1.11
N ASN A 144 -5.95 -2.33 -0.25
CA ASN A 144 -5.09 -3.50 -0.14
C ASN A 144 -5.50 -4.68 -1.02
N PHE A 145 -6.79 -4.78 -1.34
CA PHE A 145 -7.38 -5.96 -1.97
C PHE A 145 -8.04 -5.67 -3.32
N PHE A 146 -8.31 -4.40 -3.64
CA PHE A 146 -9.16 -3.90 -4.74
C PHE A 146 -10.62 -4.36 -4.66
N MET A 147 -10.87 -5.66 -4.55
CA MET A 147 -12.18 -6.27 -4.34
C MET A 147 -12.09 -7.24 -3.15
N PRO A 148 -12.06 -6.73 -1.90
CA PRO A 148 -12.08 -7.58 -0.71
C PRO A 148 -13.37 -8.40 -0.65
N GLY A 149 -13.36 -9.54 0.05
CA GLY A 149 -14.48 -10.48 0.07
C GLY A 149 -15.76 -9.91 0.71
N THR A 150 -15.61 -8.86 1.49
CA THR A 150 -16.70 -8.14 2.16
C THR A 150 -17.31 -7.02 1.32
N LEU A 151 -16.68 -6.63 0.20
CA LEU A 151 -17.22 -5.65 -0.76
C LEU A 151 -18.21 -6.33 -1.70
N VAL A 152 -19.42 -5.79 -1.78
CA VAL A 152 -20.52 -6.33 -2.58
C VAL A 152 -20.90 -5.31 -3.64
N MET A 153 -20.74 -5.66 -4.92
CA MET A 153 -21.17 -4.81 -6.03
C MET A 153 -22.70 -4.71 -6.06
N LEU A 154 -23.21 -3.48 -6.18
CA LEU A 154 -24.63 -3.23 -6.40
C LEU A 154 -24.94 -3.35 -7.89
N ASP A 155 -26.16 -3.80 -8.20
CA ASP A 155 -26.64 -3.83 -9.58
C ASP A 155 -26.81 -2.40 -10.13
N SER A 156 -26.50 -2.20 -11.42
CA SER A 156 -26.62 -0.88 -12.06
C SER A 156 -28.06 -0.35 -12.10
N SER A 157 -29.06 -1.25 -12.14
CA SER A 157 -30.47 -0.90 -12.01
C SER A 157 -30.81 -0.30 -10.64
N LYS A 158 -29.97 -0.53 -9.61
CA LYS A 158 -30.09 0.09 -8.29
C LYS A 158 -29.30 1.40 -8.20
N TYR A 159 -27.97 1.34 -8.35
CA TYR A 159 -27.14 2.49 -7.98
C TYR A 159 -27.23 3.67 -8.97
N VAL A 160 -27.58 3.43 -10.25
CA VAL A 160 -27.69 4.51 -11.24
C VAL A 160 -28.93 5.39 -10.99
N PRO A 161 -30.16 4.85 -10.83
CA PRO A 161 -31.32 5.68 -10.50
C PRO A 161 -31.24 6.32 -9.11
N GLU A 162 -30.60 5.66 -8.14
CA GLU A 162 -30.45 6.20 -6.79
C GLU A 162 -29.42 7.31 -6.70
N ALA A 163 -28.36 7.32 -7.53
CA ALA A 163 -27.39 8.41 -7.57
C ALA A 163 -28.06 9.78 -7.79
N LEU A 164 -29.05 9.84 -8.69
CA LEU A 164 -29.83 11.06 -8.99
C LEU A 164 -30.70 11.52 -7.81
N ARG A 165 -30.97 10.64 -6.85
CA ARG A 165 -31.80 10.88 -5.67
C ARG A 165 -30.98 10.92 -4.38
N SER A 166 -29.65 10.78 -4.48
CA SER A 166 -28.78 10.74 -3.32
C SER A 166 -28.96 12.03 -2.49
N PRO A 167 -29.16 11.92 -1.17
CA PRO A 167 -29.23 13.09 -0.29
C PRO A 167 -27.85 13.70 0.00
N MET A 168 -26.77 13.04 -0.43
CA MET A 168 -25.37 13.43 -0.17
C MET A 168 -24.50 13.35 -1.44
N PRO A 169 -24.88 14.00 -2.56
CA PRO A 169 -24.13 13.91 -3.82
C PRO A 169 -22.72 14.52 -3.74
N GLU A 170 -22.49 15.43 -2.78
CA GLU A 170 -21.23 16.12 -2.55
C GLU A 170 -20.12 15.25 -1.96
N LEU A 171 -20.46 14.08 -1.40
CA LEU A 171 -19.50 13.15 -0.82
C LEU A 171 -18.66 12.43 -1.88
N GLY A 172 -19.19 12.21 -3.08
CA GLY A 172 -18.43 11.60 -4.17
C GLY A 172 -19.29 11.24 -5.37
N TRP A 173 -18.70 11.41 -6.56
CA TRP A 173 -19.24 10.94 -7.86
C TRP A 173 -20.69 11.34 -8.13
N ALA A 174 -21.10 12.54 -7.69
CA ALA A 174 -22.47 13.04 -7.83
C ALA A 174 -23.54 12.06 -7.31
N GLY A 175 -23.25 11.38 -6.20
CA GLY A 175 -24.17 10.43 -5.56
C GLY A 175 -23.99 8.98 -5.99
N VAL A 176 -23.19 8.69 -7.02
CA VAL A 176 -22.92 7.30 -7.46
C VAL A 176 -22.21 6.52 -6.35
N LEU A 177 -22.80 5.40 -5.95
CA LEU A 177 -22.23 4.44 -5.00
C LEU A 177 -22.51 3.02 -5.52
N PRO A 178 -21.57 2.40 -6.25
CA PRO A 178 -21.81 1.15 -6.96
C PRO A 178 -21.56 -0.12 -6.13
N PHE A 179 -21.32 0.03 -4.83
CA PHE A 179 -21.00 -1.08 -3.93
C PHE A 179 -21.56 -0.82 -2.53
N THR A 180 -21.72 -1.90 -1.78
CA THR A 180 -21.98 -1.91 -0.35
C THR A 180 -21.00 -2.88 0.33
N TRP A 181 -21.14 -3.05 1.64
CA TRP A 181 -20.25 -3.86 2.46
C TRP A 181 -21.07 -4.78 3.36
N ASN A 182 -20.64 -6.03 3.51
CA ASN A 182 -21.33 -6.96 4.40
C ASN A 182 -20.97 -6.72 5.88
N LYS A 183 -21.67 -7.43 6.76
CA LYS A 183 -21.52 -7.33 8.22
C LYS A 183 -20.15 -7.76 8.75
N ASP A 184 -19.38 -8.55 7.98
CA ASP A 184 -18.10 -9.14 8.40
C ASP A 184 -16.91 -8.20 8.10
N THR A 185 -17.17 -7.02 7.51
CA THR A 185 -16.17 -5.97 7.24
C THR A 185 -15.27 -5.63 8.44
N PRO A 186 -15.79 -5.49 9.68
CA PRO A 186 -14.94 -5.21 10.84
C PRO A 186 -13.94 -6.35 11.13
N ASP A 187 -14.33 -7.61 10.94
CA ASP A 187 -13.47 -8.77 11.17
C ASP A 187 -12.38 -8.88 10.10
N ALA A 188 -12.74 -8.64 8.83
CA ALA A 188 -11.77 -8.55 7.73
C ALA A 188 -10.77 -7.41 7.98
N PHE A 189 -11.23 -6.27 8.49
CA PHE A 189 -10.35 -5.17 8.85
C PHE A 189 -9.44 -5.51 10.02
N GLU A 190 -9.91 -6.20 11.06
CA GLU A 190 -9.05 -6.63 12.17
C GLU A 190 -7.98 -7.62 11.68
N ALA A 191 -8.31 -8.53 10.75
CA ALA A 191 -7.31 -9.39 10.12
C ALA A 191 -6.27 -8.60 9.30
N LEU A 192 -6.69 -7.52 8.64
CA LEU A 192 -5.82 -6.58 7.93
C LEU A 192 -4.91 -5.79 8.87
N SER A 193 -5.48 -5.16 9.90
CA SER A 193 -4.77 -4.26 10.84
C SER A 193 -3.92 -5.03 11.83
N ARG A 194 -4.49 -6.06 12.47
CA ARG A 194 -3.93 -6.77 13.64
C ARG A 194 -3.33 -5.80 14.66
N SER A 195 -4.12 -4.81 15.06
CA SER A 195 -3.68 -3.75 15.98
C SER A 195 -2.37 -3.06 15.54
N GLY A 196 -2.22 -2.81 14.23
CA GLY A 196 -1.04 -2.15 13.66
C GLY A 196 0.19 -3.05 13.50
N ALA A 197 0.05 -4.38 13.51
CA ALA A 197 1.17 -5.27 13.25
C ALA A 197 1.68 -5.09 11.80
N PRO A 198 3.00 -4.97 11.56
CA PRO A 198 3.55 -4.74 10.23
C PRO A 198 3.22 -5.89 9.29
N ALA A 199 3.05 -5.57 8.00
CA ALA A 199 2.84 -6.55 6.95
C ALA A 199 3.41 -6.04 5.62
N VAL A 200 3.68 -6.98 4.71
CA VAL A 200 3.83 -6.68 3.29
C VAL A 200 2.42 -6.68 2.66
N ALA A 201 2.11 -5.69 1.82
CA ALA A 201 0.83 -5.68 1.11
C ALA A 201 0.74 -6.90 0.16
N PRO A 202 -0.43 -7.55 -0.01
CA PRO A 202 -0.57 -8.74 -0.85
C PRO A 202 -0.04 -8.54 -2.28
N ILE A 203 -0.31 -7.37 -2.87
CA ILE A 203 0.15 -7.00 -4.21
C ILE A 203 1.69 -6.94 -4.32
N ILE A 204 2.36 -6.56 -3.23
CA ILE A 204 3.82 -6.55 -3.16
C ILE A 204 4.34 -7.98 -2.89
N GLN A 205 3.70 -8.74 -2.00
CA GLN A 205 4.11 -10.11 -1.71
C GLN A 205 4.13 -11.00 -2.96
N ILE A 206 3.13 -10.91 -3.84
CA ILE A 206 3.13 -11.68 -5.10
C ILE A 206 4.28 -11.29 -6.04
N ILE A 207 4.79 -10.05 -5.95
CA ILE A 207 5.97 -9.60 -6.70
C ILE A 207 7.22 -10.21 -6.08
N LEU A 208 7.37 -10.08 -4.75
CA LEU A 208 8.55 -10.56 -4.03
C LEU A 208 8.72 -12.08 -4.11
N SER A 209 7.63 -12.83 -4.14
CA SER A 209 7.65 -14.30 -4.29
C SER A 209 8.22 -14.77 -5.63
N ARG A 210 8.32 -13.89 -6.62
CA ARG A 210 8.90 -14.17 -7.95
C ARG A 210 10.37 -13.76 -8.04
N SER A 211 10.90 -13.13 -7.00
CA SER A 211 12.32 -12.87 -6.84
C SER A 211 12.74 -13.17 -5.40
N PRO A 212 12.54 -14.42 -4.93
CA PRO A 212 12.71 -14.75 -3.52
C PRO A 212 14.16 -14.57 -3.06
N GLU A 213 15.16 -14.87 -3.88
CA GLU A 213 16.56 -14.69 -3.50
C GLU A 213 16.93 -13.22 -3.32
N ALA A 214 16.43 -12.34 -4.20
CA ALA A 214 16.66 -10.90 -4.08
C ALA A 214 15.94 -10.33 -2.85
N SER A 215 14.70 -10.75 -2.63
CA SER A 215 13.89 -10.33 -1.47
C SER A 215 14.53 -10.78 -0.15
N THR A 216 14.94 -12.05 -0.04
CA THR A 216 15.60 -12.58 1.16
C THR A 216 16.92 -11.89 1.45
N ARG A 217 17.75 -11.61 0.43
CA ARG A 217 19.00 -10.85 0.62
C ARG A 217 18.73 -9.45 1.15
N TRP A 218 17.76 -8.74 0.55
CA TRP A 218 17.41 -7.39 0.97
C TRP A 218 16.89 -7.38 2.42
N VAL A 219 15.95 -8.27 2.77
CA VAL A 219 15.41 -8.38 4.14
C VAL A 219 16.53 -8.71 5.12
N SER A 220 17.46 -9.60 4.77
CA SER A 220 18.61 -9.94 5.60
C SER A 220 19.51 -8.73 5.85
N THR A 221 19.86 -7.97 4.80
CA THR A 221 20.66 -6.75 4.92
C THR A 221 19.96 -5.70 5.77
N VAL A 222 18.72 -5.35 5.45
CA VAL A 222 17.97 -4.30 6.16
C VAL A 222 17.76 -4.68 7.62
N CYS A 223 17.37 -5.92 7.90
CA CYS A 223 17.16 -6.40 9.27
C CYS A 223 18.47 -6.75 10.00
N SER A 224 19.65 -6.47 9.42
CA SER A 224 20.93 -6.48 10.13
C SER A 224 21.22 -5.14 10.81
N TRP A 225 20.53 -4.07 10.40
CA TRP A 225 20.69 -2.74 11.00
C TRP A 225 19.97 -2.62 12.34
N PRO A 226 20.54 -1.88 13.31
CA PRO A 226 19.99 -1.77 14.66
C PRO A 226 18.89 -0.68 14.77
N PHE A 227 17.93 -0.65 13.86
CA PHE A 227 16.82 0.31 13.95
C PHE A 227 15.85 -0.04 15.09
N THR A 228 15.20 0.99 15.62
CA THR A 228 14.14 0.86 16.65
C THR A 228 12.84 1.54 16.24
N THR A 229 12.89 2.30 15.14
CA THR A 229 11.75 3.01 14.56
C THR A 229 11.74 2.77 13.06
N VAL A 230 10.57 2.51 12.49
CA VAL A 230 10.36 2.35 11.05
C VAL A 230 9.37 3.41 10.57
N VAL A 231 9.66 4.06 9.45
CA VAL A 231 8.80 5.05 8.80
C VAL A 231 8.49 4.51 7.39
N PRO A 232 7.37 3.79 7.21
CA PRO A 232 6.90 3.44 5.88
C PRO A 232 6.30 4.65 5.16
N CYS A 233 6.25 4.60 3.83
CA CYS A 233 5.51 5.58 3.03
C CYS A 233 4.01 5.28 2.96
N HIS A 234 3.56 4.09 3.36
CA HIS A 234 2.16 3.69 3.35
C HIS A 234 1.59 3.55 4.75
N PHE A 235 0.42 4.16 4.95
CA PHE A 235 -0.38 4.10 6.16
C PHE A 235 0.31 4.68 7.40
N ASP A 236 0.39 3.95 8.51
CA ASP A 236 0.86 4.48 9.78
C ASP A 236 2.37 4.67 9.81
N ALA A 237 2.77 5.85 10.29
CA ALA A 237 4.14 6.17 10.61
C ALA A 237 4.19 7.26 11.70
N PRO A 238 5.22 7.28 12.57
CA PRO A 238 6.28 6.29 12.71
C PRO A 238 5.84 5.05 13.51
N LEU A 239 6.48 3.91 13.24
CA LEU A 239 6.25 2.62 13.91
C LEU A 239 7.40 2.30 14.86
N LYS A 240 7.09 1.84 16.08
CA LYS A 240 8.08 1.27 17.00
C LYS A 240 8.27 -0.22 16.71
N LEU A 241 9.28 -0.53 15.89
CA LEU A 241 9.56 -1.88 15.41
C LEU A 241 11.05 -2.18 15.51
N SER A 242 11.35 -3.37 16.00
CA SER A 242 12.68 -3.98 15.94
C SER A 242 12.90 -4.72 14.61
N PRO A 243 14.15 -5.06 14.25
CA PRO A 243 14.45 -5.85 13.07
C PRO A 243 13.78 -7.23 13.05
N ALA A 244 13.65 -7.87 14.23
CA ALA A 244 12.96 -9.15 14.33
C ALA A 244 11.45 -9.03 14.03
N GLN A 245 10.81 -7.96 14.51
CA GLN A 245 9.40 -7.70 14.23
C GLN A 245 9.18 -7.38 12.75
N LEU A 246 10.05 -6.56 12.13
CA LEU A 246 9.98 -6.31 10.69
C LEU A 246 10.15 -7.59 9.89
N ARG A 247 11.15 -8.43 10.23
CA ARG A 247 11.40 -9.71 9.55
C ARG A 247 10.18 -10.63 9.56
N SER A 248 9.38 -10.62 10.62
CA SER A 248 8.16 -11.44 10.70
C SER A 248 7.11 -11.11 9.61
N ALA A 249 7.09 -9.87 9.09
CA ALA A 249 6.24 -9.49 7.96
C ALA A 249 6.63 -10.21 6.66
N TYR A 250 7.85 -10.75 6.58
CA TYR A 250 8.40 -11.48 5.44
C TYR A 250 8.50 -12.99 5.67
N ALA A 251 7.78 -13.55 6.65
CA ALA A 251 7.83 -14.98 6.97
C ALA A 251 7.56 -15.88 5.75
N PHE A 252 6.80 -15.41 4.77
CA PHE A 252 6.53 -16.09 3.50
C PHE A 252 7.79 -16.43 2.69
N LEU A 253 8.87 -15.65 2.85
CA LEU A 253 10.18 -15.92 2.22
C LEU A 253 10.88 -17.12 2.88
N GLU A 254 10.66 -17.33 4.17
CA GLU A 254 11.26 -18.43 4.94
C GLU A 254 10.46 -19.73 4.74
N THR A 255 9.12 -19.64 4.71
CA THR A 255 8.25 -20.80 4.46
C THR A 255 8.27 -21.24 3.00
N GLY A 256 8.61 -20.34 2.08
CA GLY A 256 8.51 -20.58 0.65
C GLY A 256 7.07 -20.75 0.19
N SER A 257 6.11 -20.12 0.87
CA SER A 257 4.67 -20.18 0.56
C SER A 257 4.09 -18.79 0.37
N ASN A 258 3.19 -18.61 -0.61
CA ASN A 258 2.48 -17.34 -0.83
C ASN A 258 1.26 -17.19 0.08
N GLU A 259 1.46 -17.42 1.38
CA GLU A 259 0.41 -17.35 2.38
C GLU A 259 0.41 -15.97 3.03
N VAL A 260 -0.79 -15.42 3.22
CA VAL A 260 -1.02 -14.15 3.91
C VAL A 260 -1.94 -14.33 5.09
N ARG A 261 -1.84 -13.39 6.03
CA ARG A 261 -2.59 -13.43 7.30
C ARG A 261 -4.08 -13.08 7.19
N TYR A 262 -4.51 -12.63 6.02
CA TYR A 262 -5.86 -12.13 5.70
C TYR A 262 -6.78 -13.26 5.26
N CYS A 263 -8.09 -13.01 5.15
CA CYS A 263 -9.02 -14.02 4.67
C CYS A 263 -8.78 -14.38 3.21
N ASP A 264 -8.99 -15.66 2.83
CA ASP A 264 -8.78 -16.08 1.43
C ASP A 264 -9.69 -15.32 0.45
N ALA A 265 -10.92 -15.01 0.88
CA ALA A 265 -11.86 -14.22 0.08
C ALA A 265 -11.35 -12.79 -0.22
N ASP A 266 -10.57 -12.19 0.67
CA ASP A 266 -10.02 -10.84 0.46
C ASP A 266 -8.91 -10.81 -0.59
N VAL A 267 -8.19 -11.92 -0.76
CA VAL A 267 -7.07 -12.00 -1.69
C VAL A 267 -7.43 -12.72 -2.99
N ALA A 268 -8.63 -13.29 -3.07
CA ALA A 268 -9.11 -14.04 -4.22
C ALA A 268 -9.07 -13.22 -5.50
N TRP A 269 -9.56 -11.97 -5.47
CA TRP A 269 -9.55 -11.12 -6.65
C TRP A 269 -8.13 -10.84 -7.16
N ILE A 270 -7.19 -10.54 -6.27
CA ILE A 270 -5.78 -10.33 -6.64
C ILE A 270 -5.22 -11.59 -7.29
N ARG A 271 -5.43 -12.76 -6.67
CA ARG A 271 -4.97 -14.06 -7.17
C ARG A 271 -5.53 -14.34 -8.57
N ASP A 272 -6.84 -14.20 -8.73
CA ASP A 272 -7.55 -14.62 -9.95
C ASP A 272 -7.28 -13.65 -11.11
N SER A 273 -7.08 -12.36 -10.81
CA SER A 273 -6.76 -11.34 -11.80
C SER A 273 -5.39 -11.54 -12.46
N LEU A 274 -4.47 -12.29 -11.84
CA LEU A 274 -3.14 -12.53 -12.41
C LEU A 274 -3.18 -13.27 -13.76
N ALA A 275 -4.17 -14.14 -13.95
CA ALA A 275 -4.34 -14.88 -15.20
C ALA A 275 -4.84 -14.01 -16.36
N GLY A 276 -5.48 -12.87 -16.04
CA GLY A 276 -6.02 -11.93 -17.02
C GLY A 276 -5.09 -10.76 -17.37
N LEU A 277 -3.88 -10.71 -16.80
CA LEU A 277 -2.94 -9.63 -17.09
C LEU A 277 -2.47 -9.68 -18.56
N PRO A 278 -2.35 -8.52 -19.22
CA PRO A 278 -1.78 -8.46 -20.56
C PRO A 278 -0.32 -8.92 -20.53
N ALA A 279 0.20 -9.40 -21.68
CA ALA A 279 1.49 -10.07 -21.76
C ALA A 279 2.67 -9.21 -21.24
N ASP A 280 2.56 -7.89 -21.30
CA ASP A 280 3.53 -6.93 -20.80
C ASP A 280 3.53 -6.77 -19.27
N LEU A 281 2.42 -7.10 -18.61
CA LEU A 281 2.27 -7.10 -17.15
C LEU A 281 2.25 -8.51 -16.55
N ALA A 282 2.13 -9.54 -17.38
CA ALA A 282 2.08 -10.92 -16.95
C ALA A 282 3.28 -11.24 -16.05
N LEU A 283 2.97 -11.63 -14.82
CA LEU A 283 3.98 -11.97 -13.85
C LEU A 283 4.52 -13.38 -14.13
N PHE A 284 5.81 -13.59 -13.88
CA PHE A 284 6.43 -14.91 -14.02
C PHE A 284 5.80 -15.97 -13.11
N PRO A 285 5.97 -17.28 -13.37
CA PRO A 285 5.63 -18.29 -12.38
C PRO A 285 6.42 -18.09 -11.08
N THR A 286 5.83 -18.48 -9.96
CA THR A 286 6.48 -18.48 -8.65
C THR A 286 6.46 -19.89 -8.07
N THR A 287 7.56 -20.30 -7.44
CA THR A 287 7.66 -21.60 -6.76
C THR A 287 6.87 -21.63 -5.44
N PHE A 288 6.43 -20.48 -4.94
CA PHE A 288 5.72 -20.35 -3.67
C PHE A 288 4.23 -20.71 -3.74
N GLY A 289 3.76 -21.10 -4.94
CA GLY A 289 2.34 -21.36 -5.19
C GLY A 289 1.50 -20.08 -5.30
N PRO A 290 0.16 -20.24 -5.43
CA PRO A 290 -0.74 -19.11 -5.54
C PRO A 290 -0.86 -18.34 -4.21
N LEU A 291 -1.27 -17.07 -4.30
CA LEU A 291 -1.62 -16.26 -3.12
C LEU A 291 -2.80 -16.90 -2.38
N ARG A 292 -2.62 -17.20 -1.09
CA ARG A 292 -3.64 -17.84 -0.25
C ARG A 292 -3.80 -17.10 1.06
N GLY A 293 -5.05 -16.82 1.43
CA GLY A 293 -5.37 -16.31 2.75
C GLY A 293 -5.67 -17.43 3.74
N ALA A 294 -5.88 -17.05 5.00
CA ALA A 294 -6.42 -17.91 6.03
C ALA A 294 -7.89 -18.30 5.73
N LEU A 295 -8.29 -19.47 6.24
CA LEU A 295 -9.69 -19.85 6.31
C LEU A 295 -10.36 -19.00 7.38
N CYS A 296 -11.10 -17.97 6.95
CA CYS A 296 -11.95 -17.17 7.82
C CYS A 296 -13.33 -17.82 7.97
N PRO A 297 -14.10 -17.45 9.01
CA PRO A 297 -15.49 -17.88 9.14
C PRO A 297 -16.25 -17.64 7.83
N PRO A 298 -17.16 -18.56 7.43
CA PRO A 298 -17.88 -18.43 6.17
C PRO A 298 -18.71 -17.14 6.13
N LEU A 299 -18.64 -16.46 4.97
CA LEU A 299 -19.51 -15.35 4.55
C LEU A 299 -21.00 -15.77 4.60
#